data_AF-A0A813DHU8-F1
#
_entry.id   AF-A0A813DHU8-F1
#
_cell.length_a   1.000
_cell.length_b   1.000
_cell.length_c   1.000
_cell.angle_alpha   90.00
_cell.angle_beta   90.00
_cell.angle_gamma   90.00
#
_symmetry.space_group_name_H-M   'P 1'
#
loop_
_entity.id
_entity.type
_entity.pdbx_description
1 polymer ?
#
loop_
_entity_poly.entity_id
_entity_poly.type
_entity_poly.pdbx_seq_one_letter_code
_entity_poly.pdbx_strand_id
1 'polypeptide(L)'
;NGSRRTLLTLSNLGPRTLYSVGAGASSEKDFFGLLVSRGILVLYDFRSTNFRDEVRFSQPHFEVRKLKSACRSRLIEYRHVPVGKESAHGILKHLPSDEVQHILVELVWRAKHTGPTAFLGHQLDWRADHRLVVSDELTRHGHRVEHVVAPDTSEVHQKMAEVPYFILQEETQLKKMEASRKSGERPPVRSKTDRSTEAVVRSLATQKVSVDVGGELRDAENQTDLNRIQKRMVRLQVAQNKKEGGLASKELTSLPSYIVAEAQEKLASHEVKKAAYEARKKAVEIDPMSKSSASSAQPDPSHALLVASDSAASSSSHHVAPTLASAREGIAAVSEATSTRSSTWRTARLARALNCSDGGEEDAGQSELPENLTAPEAASSAVSEPSSRRSRWSGVKRTDGPAG
;
A
#
# COMPACT_ATOMS: atom_id res chain seq x y z
N ASN A 1 9.05 -27.87 -12.24
CA ASN A 1 9.33 -27.38 -10.87
C ASN A 1 8.11 -27.25 -9.93
N GLY A 2 6.86 -27.37 -10.40
CA GLY A 2 5.67 -27.29 -9.53
C GLY A 2 5.51 -28.45 -8.54
N SER A 3 5.56 -29.71 -9.00
CA SER A 3 5.26 -30.88 -8.16
C SER A 3 6.31 -31.23 -7.09
N ARG A 4 7.51 -30.64 -7.12
CA ARG A 4 8.50 -30.86 -6.04
C ARG A 4 8.26 -29.96 -4.83
N ARG A 5 7.50 -28.87 -4.98
CA ARG A 5 7.22 -27.95 -3.87
C ARG A 5 6.06 -28.41 -2.97
N THR A 6 5.19 -29.27 -3.48
CA THR A 6 3.99 -29.75 -2.75
C THR A 6 4.30 -30.73 -1.62
N LEU A 7 5.53 -31.25 -1.52
CA LEU A 7 5.94 -32.20 -0.47
C LEU A 7 6.90 -31.59 0.57
N LEU A 8 7.19 -30.29 0.46
CA LEU A 8 8.06 -29.61 1.43
C LEU A 8 7.21 -29.17 2.63
N THR A 9 7.41 -29.86 3.75
CA THR A 9 6.91 -29.44 5.06
C THR A 9 8.03 -28.77 5.85
N LEU A 10 7.67 -27.96 6.87
CA LEU A 10 8.65 -27.28 7.73
C LEU A 10 9.65 -28.28 8.34
N SER A 11 9.15 -29.39 8.87
CA SER A 11 9.97 -30.43 9.51
C SER A 11 10.96 -31.10 8.54
N ASN A 12 10.64 -31.18 7.24
CA ASN A 12 11.48 -31.89 6.26
C ASN A 12 12.72 -31.10 5.81
N LEU A 13 12.79 -29.79 6.09
CA LEU A 13 13.90 -28.95 5.63
C LEU A 13 15.17 -29.07 6.52
N GLY A 14 15.04 -29.70 7.69
CA GLY A 14 16.06 -29.83 8.72
C GLY A 14 16.19 -28.57 9.59
N PRO A 15 16.88 -28.66 10.74
CA PRO A 15 17.06 -27.53 11.64
C PRO A 15 17.82 -26.39 10.95
N ARG A 16 17.34 -25.16 11.13
CA ARG A 16 17.92 -23.94 10.56
C ARG A 16 17.85 -22.81 11.58
N THR A 17 18.85 -21.94 11.56
CA THR A 17 18.83 -20.70 12.33
C THR A 17 18.19 -19.60 11.49
N LEU A 18 17.17 -18.95 12.05
CA LEU A 18 16.46 -17.81 11.46
C LEU A 18 16.58 -16.63 12.41
N TYR A 19 16.61 -15.41 11.85
CA TYR A 19 16.67 -14.20 12.63
C TYR A 19 15.31 -13.51 12.70
N SER A 20 14.97 -12.94 13.84
CA SER A 20 13.78 -12.11 14.03
C SER A 20 14.22 -10.70 14.39
N VAL A 21 13.77 -9.71 13.63
CA VAL A 21 14.15 -8.30 13.82
C VAL A 21 12.90 -7.46 14.04
N GLY A 22 12.98 -6.47 14.91
CA GLY A 22 11.89 -5.53 15.18
C GLY A 22 12.10 -4.22 14.44
N ALA A 23 11.07 -3.70 13.77
CA ALA A 23 11.14 -2.36 13.17
C ALA A 23 11.25 -1.28 14.27
N GLY A 24 10.29 -1.28 15.22
CA GLY A 24 10.27 -0.38 16.37
C GLY A 24 10.50 1.11 16.03
N ALA A 25 11.00 1.88 16.98
CA ALA A 25 11.40 3.28 16.74
C ALA A 25 12.84 3.40 16.20
N SER A 26 13.39 2.37 15.57
CA SER A 26 14.78 2.39 15.11
C SER A 26 14.99 3.32 13.93
N SER A 27 16.15 3.99 13.89
CA SER A 27 16.54 4.78 12.72
C SER A 27 16.85 3.84 11.55
N GLU A 28 16.71 4.33 10.31
CA GLU A 28 17.05 3.54 9.12
C GLU A 28 18.52 3.05 9.18
N LYS A 29 19.42 3.92 9.66
CA LYS A 29 20.86 3.61 9.78
C LYS A 29 21.09 2.43 10.74
N ASP A 30 20.49 2.48 11.93
CA ASP A 30 20.69 1.45 12.95
C ASP A 30 20.07 0.13 12.53
N PHE A 31 18.88 0.18 11.91
CA PHE A 31 18.19 -1.01 11.40
C PHE A 31 19.04 -1.74 10.36
N PHE A 32 19.57 -1.04 9.35
CA PHE A 32 20.41 -1.68 8.35
C PHE A 32 21.81 -2.05 8.88
N GLY A 33 22.35 -1.29 9.82
CA GLY A 33 23.58 -1.67 10.54
C GLY A 33 23.44 -3.02 11.22
N LEU A 34 22.30 -3.26 11.89
CA LEU A 34 21.96 -4.53 12.52
C LEU A 34 21.82 -5.66 11.49
N LEU A 35 21.17 -5.42 10.34
CA LEU A 35 21.07 -6.44 9.28
C LEU A 35 22.46 -6.82 8.73
N VAL A 36 23.34 -5.84 8.56
CA VAL A 36 24.70 -6.06 8.05
C VAL A 36 25.56 -6.78 9.08
N SER A 37 25.50 -6.42 10.37
CA SER A 37 26.30 -7.07 11.41
C SER A 37 25.99 -8.57 11.54
N ARG A 38 24.74 -8.96 11.26
CA ARG A 38 24.30 -10.37 11.23
C ARG A 38 24.39 -11.03 9.86
N GLY A 39 24.90 -10.33 8.85
CA GLY A 39 25.03 -10.84 7.49
C GLY A 39 23.70 -11.24 6.85
N ILE A 40 22.60 -10.60 7.23
CA ILE A 40 21.25 -10.93 6.74
C ILE A 40 21.14 -10.51 5.26
N LEU A 41 20.88 -11.49 4.39
CA LEU A 41 20.77 -11.31 2.94
C LEU A 41 19.32 -11.32 2.45
N VAL A 42 18.41 -11.91 3.22
CA VAL A 42 16.99 -12.06 2.87
C VAL A 42 16.14 -11.58 4.04
N LEU A 43 15.19 -10.69 3.77
CA LEU A 43 14.28 -10.11 4.75
C LEU A 43 12.82 -10.33 4.34
N TYR A 44 12.09 -11.09 5.15
CA TYR A 44 10.64 -11.23 5.04
C TYR A 44 9.94 -10.22 5.95
N ASP A 45 8.90 -9.56 5.46
CA ASP A 45 8.14 -8.60 6.25
C ASP A 45 6.75 -9.15 6.56
N PHE A 46 6.60 -9.60 7.81
CA PHE A 46 5.40 -10.26 8.33
C PHE A 46 4.44 -9.32 9.05
N ARG A 47 4.73 -8.02 9.05
CA ARG A 47 3.85 -7.02 9.68
C ARG A 47 2.46 -7.09 9.04
N SER A 48 1.44 -7.07 9.88
CA SER A 48 0.05 -7.05 9.42
C SER A 48 -0.23 -5.79 8.62
N THR A 49 -1.02 -5.95 7.57
CA THR A 49 -1.57 -4.84 6.80
C THR A 49 -2.96 -4.49 7.29
N ASN A 50 -3.33 -3.22 7.14
CA ASN A 50 -4.71 -2.81 7.30
C ASN A 50 -5.56 -3.24 6.09
N PHE A 51 -6.86 -2.93 6.11
CA PHE A 51 -7.79 -3.16 5.00
C PHE A 51 -7.44 -2.49 3.66
N ARG A 52 -6.41 -1.63 3.61
CA ARG A 52 -5.89 -0.99 2.39
C ARG A 52 -4.58 -1.61 1.91
N ASP A 53 -4.17 -2.74 2.48
CA ASP A 53 -2.87 -3.37 2.25
C ASP A 53 -1.67 -2.46 2.58
N GLU A 54 -1.88 -1.49 3.49
CA GLU A 54 -0.84 -0.60 3.97
C GLU A 54 -0.38 -1.02 5.38
N VAL A 55 0.93 -1.15 5.55
CA VAL A 55 1.53 -1.27 6.88
C VAL A 55 1.59 0.12 7.50
N ARG A 56 0.84 0.34 8.57
CA ARG A 56 0.91 1.59 9.32
C ARG A 56 2.12 1.55 10.23
N PHE A 57 2.96 2.57 10.12
CA PHE A 57 4.12 2.72 10.97
C PHE A 57 4.36 4.19 11.25
N SER A 58 4.88 4.51 12.44
CA SER A 58 5.18 5.90 12.81
C SER A 58 6.32 6.46 11.96
N GLN A 59 7.29 5.60 11.63
CA GLN A 59 8.46 5.95 10.85
C GLN A 59 8.25 5.69 9.36
N PRO A 60 8.45 6.70 8.48
CA PRO A 60 8.17 6.58 7.06
C PRO A 60 9.11 5.62 6.32
N HIS A 61 10.36 5.43 6.76
CA HIS A 61 11.31 4.51 6.10
C HIS A 61 10.89 3.04 6.18
N PHE A 62 10.01 2.70 7.12
CA PHE A 62 9.44 1.36 7.25
C PHE A 62 8.16 1.16 6.42
N GLU A 63 7.74 2.12 5.59
CA GLU A 63 6.74 1.86 4.55
C GLU A 63 7.26 0.82 3.55
N VAL A 64 6.42 -0.14 3.17
CA VAL A 64 6.81 -1.28 2.30
C VAL A 64 7.56 -0.85 1.03
N ARG A 65 7.14 0.25 0.39
CA ARG A 65 7.78 0.77 -0.83
C ARG A 65 9.19 1.32 -0.56
N LYS A 66 9.34 2.12 0.50
CA LYS A 66 10.62 2.73 0.89
C LYS A 66 11.58 1.65 1.40
N LEU A 67 11.11 0.77 2.27
CA LEU A 67 11.87 -0.36 2.79
C LEU A 67 12.36 -1.29 1.66
N LYS A 68 11.50 -1.63 0.70
CA LYS A 68 11.87 -2.42 -0.48
C LYS A 68 12.98 -1.74 -1.30
N SER A 69 12.89 -0.44 -1.51
CA SER A 69 13.92 0.34 -2.22
C SER A 69 15.24 0.35 -1.45
N ALA A 70 15.18 0.57 -0.13
CA ALA A 70 16.34 0.62 0.76
C ALA A 70 17.05 -0.74 0.92
N CYS A 71 16.29 -1.85 0.94
CA CYS A 71 16.86 -3.20 0.92
C CYS A 71 17.55 -3.48 -0.43
N ARG A 72 16.92 -3.09 -1.55
CA ARG A 72 17.48 -3.29 -2.89
C ARG A 72 18.82 -2.59 -3.08
N SER A 73 18.96 -1.33 -2.62
CA SER A 73 20.23 -0.59 -2.73
C SER A 73 21.36 -1.23 -1.91
N ARG A 74 21.01 -1.98 -0.86
CA ARG A 74 21.93 -2.71 0.02
C ARG A 74 22.07 -4.20 -0.32
N LEU A 75 21.56 -4.63 -1.47
CA LEU A 75 21.59 -6.02 -1.95
C LEU A 75 20.90 -7.03 -1.03
N ILE A 76 19.92 -6.58 -0.25
CA ILE A 76 19.07 -7.43 0.60
C ILE A 76 17.81 -7.80 -0.18
N GLU A 77 17.53 -9.09 -0.33
CA GLU A 77 16.29 -9.58 -0.95
C GLU A 77 15.11 -9.36 0.00
N TYR A 78 14.22 -8.43 -0.35
CA TYR A 78 13.06 -8.09 0.46
C TYR A 78 11.77 -8.64 -0.11
N ARG A 79 10.98 -9.31 0.74
CA ARG A 79 9.64 -9.82 0.41
C ARG A 79 8.64 -9.47 1.50
N HIS A 80 7.57 -8.76 1.14
CA HIS A 80 6.47 -8.48 2.05
C HIS A 80 5.38 -9.55 1.95
N VAL A 81 5.01 -10.12 3.09
CA VAL A 81 3.95 -11.12 3.20
C VAL A 81 3.23 -10.91 4.54
N PRO A 82 2.11 -10.18 4.58
CA PRO A 82 1.46 -9.86 5.84
C PRO A 82 0.89 -11.12 6.51
N VAL A 83 1.28 -11.36 7.76
CA VAL A 83 0.77 -12.45 8.60
C VAL A 83 -0.17 -11.84 9.65
N GLY A 84 -1.22 -12.57 10.03
CA GLY A 84 -2.31 -12.04 10.86
C GLY A 84 -3.17 -10.95 10.20
N LYS A 85 -3.69 -11.21 8.99
CA LYS A 85 -4.60 -10.28 8.30
C LYS A 85 -5.92 -10.15 9.06
N GLU A 86 -6.56 -8.97 8.99
CA GLU A 86 -7.91 -8.77 9.57
C GLU A 86 -8.93 -9.78 9.01
N SER A 87 -8.83 -10.12 7.71
CA SER A 87 -9.70 -11.08 7.04
C SER A 87 -9.55 -12.52 7.53
N ALA A 88 -8.42 -12.83 8.17
CA ALA A 88 -8.12 -14.15 8.71
C ALA A 88 -8.30 -14.19 10.24
N HIS A 89 -8.97 -13.20 10.84
CA HIS A 89 -9.24 -13.12 12.28
C HIS A 89 -7.99 -13.08 13.17
N GLY A 90 -6.90 -12.48 12.67
CA GLY A 90 -5.67 -12.27 13.44
C GLY A 90 -4.62 -13.36 13.24
N ILE A 91 -3.50 -13.24 13.97
CA ILE A 91 -2.33 -14.09 13.77
C ILE A 91 -2.60 -15.58 14.05
N LEU A 92 -3.33 -15.89 15.12
CA LEU A 92 -3.56 -17.28 15.57
C LEU A 92 -4.37 -18.10 14.57
N LYS A 93 -5.33 -17.47 13.88
CA LYS A 93 -6.15 -18.11 12.88
C LYS A 93 -5.51 -18.11 11.49
N HIS A 94 -4.68 -17.10 11.20
CA HIS A 94 -3.98 -17.02 9.92
C HIS A 94 -2.78 -17.98 9.84
N LEU A 95 -2.05 -18.19 10.95
CA LEU A 95 -0.85 -19.02 10.99
C LEU A 95 -1.03 -20.48 10.52
N PRO A 96 -2.11 -21.21 10.88
CA PRO A 96 -2.32 -22.56 10.38
C PRO A 96 -2.82 -22.60 8.92
N SER A 97 -3.05 -21.47 8.26
CA SER A 97 -3.50 -21.46 6.86
C SER A 97 -2.40 -21.92 5.91
N ASP A 98 -2.80 -22.56 4.81
CA ASP A 98 -1.87 -23.04 3.77
C ASP A 98 -1.00 -21.91 3.19
N GLU A 99 -1.55 -20.69 3.10
CA GLU A 99 -0.82 -19.50 2.64
C GLU A 99 0.39 -19.25 3.55
N VAL A 100 0.18 -19.17 4.87
CA VAL A 100 1.25 -18.87 5.81
C VAL A 100 2.23 -20.04 5.92
N GLN A 101 1.73 -21.28 5.96
CA GLN A 101 2.58 -22.47 6.00
C GLN A 101 3.51 -22.54 4.79
N HIS A 102 3.01 -22.27 3.58
CA HIS A 102 3.85 -22.21 2.39
C HIS A 102 4.96 -21.16 2.49
N ILE A 103 4.64 -20.00 3.08
CA ILE A 103 5.58 -18.89 3.25
C ILE A 103 6.64 -19.21 4.30
N LEU A 104 6.29 -19.88 5.40
CA LEU A 104 7.25 -20.33 6.40
C LEU A 104 8.17 -21.41 5.81
N VAL A 105 7.65 -22.34 5.01
CA VAL A 105 8.47 -23.31 4.26
C VAL A 105 9.43 -22.60 3.33
N GLU A 106 8.98 -21.57 2.62
CA GLU A 106 9.83 -20.77 1.75
C GLU A 106 10.91 -20.01 2.53
N LEU A 107 10.57 -19.42 3.68
CA LEU A 107 11.50 -18.72 4.57
C LEU A 107 12.65 -19.65 5.01
N VAL A 108 12.32 -20.85 5.47
CA VAL A 108 13.31 -21.87 5.88
C VAL A 108 14.13 -22.35 4.67
N TRP A 109 13.50 -22.52 3.52
CA TRP A 109 14.19 -22.88 2.28
C TRP A 109 15.20 -21.81 1.86
N ARG A 110 14.87 -20.52 2.00
CA ARG A 110 15.80 -19.40 1.77
C ARG A 110 16.97 -19.42 2.75
N ALA A 111 16.70 -19.66 4.03
CA ALA A 111 17.76 -19.80 5.03
C ALA A 111 18.73 -20.95 4.70
N LYS A 112 18.23 -22.04 4.12
CA LYS A 112 19.04 -23.19 3.71
C LYS A 112 19.91 -22.93 2.48
N HIS A 113 19.41 -22.19 1.49
CA HIS A 113 20.02 -22.12 0.16
C HIS A 113 20.61 -20.76 -0.22
N THR A 114 20.11 -19.67 0.36
CA THR A 114 20.51 -18.31 -0.02
C THR A 114 21.46 -17.68 1.00
N GLY A 115 21.25 -17.95 2.29
CA GLY A 115 22.09 -17.43 3.37
C GLY A 115 21.26 -16.98 4.59
N PRO A 116 21.86 -16.21 5.51
CA PRO A 116 21.19 -15.72 6.70
C PRO A 116 19.91 -14.96 6.33
N THR A 117 18.80 -15.43 6.87
CA THR A 117 17.45 -14.97 6.53
C THR A 117 16.76 -14.49 7.79
N ALA A 118 16.09 -13.34 7.70
CA ALA A 118 15.36 -12.75 8.80
C ALA A 118 13.90 -12.49 8.45
N PHE A 119 13.07 -12.36 9.48
CA PHE A 119 11.72 -11.83 9.36
C PHE A 119 11.50 -10.63 10.29
N LEU A 120 10.70 -9.67 9.81
CA LEU A 120 10.46 -8.38 10.43
C LEU A 120 9.12 -8.36 11.18
N GLY A 121 9.18 -7.98 12.46
CA GLY A 121 8.04 -7.63 13.30
C GLY A 121 7.77 -6.12 13.36
N HIS A 122 6.70 -5.76 14.06
CA HIS A 122 6.27 -4.38 14.23
C HIS A 122 7.02 -3.67 15.37
N GLN A 123 7.03 -4.26 16.56
CA GLN A 123 7.61 -3.68 17.77
C GLN A 123 9.12 -3.90 17.83
N LEU A 124 9.81 -3.18 18.71
CA LEU A 124 11.21 -3.43 19.03
C LEU A 124 11.37 -4.64 19.96
N ASP A 125 10.55 -4.72 21.00
CA ASP A 125 10.45 -5.88 21.89
C ASP A 125 9.66 -7.01 21.23
N TRP A 126 10.23 -8.21 21.18
CA TRP A 126 9.65 -9.35 20.47
C TRP A 126 8.58 -10.06 21.29
N ARG A 127 8.58 -9.85 22.60
CA ARG A 127 7.59 -10.42 23.52
C ARG A 127 6.22 -9.76 23.37
N ALA A 128 6.18 -8.51 22.91
CA ALA A 128 4.96 -7.71 22.71
C ALA A 128 4.49 -7.67 21.24
N ASP A 129 4.88 -8.64 20.42
CA ASP A 129 4.68 -8.61 18.96
C ASP A 129 4.18 -9.96 18.43
N HIS A 130 3.45 -9.94 17.32
CA HIS A 130 2.93 -11.15 16.65
C HIS A 130 4.04 -12.05 16.10
N ARG A 131 5.25 -11.51 15.88
CA ARG A 131 6.44 -12.30 15.52
C ARG A 131 6.72 -13.42 16.51
N LEU A 132 6.27 -13.25 17.76
CA LEU A 132 6.33 -14.26 18.81
C LEU A 132 5.69 -15.59 18.39
N VAL A 133 4.48 -15.54 17.82
CA VAL A 133 3.74 -16.74 17.40
C VAL A 133 4.42 -17.41 16.21
N VAL A 134 4.96 -16.61 15.30
CA VAL A 134 5.73 -17.12 14.15
C VAL A 134 7.01 -17.82 14.62
N SER A 135 7.72 -17.24 15.59
CA SER A 135 8.90 -17.86 16.19
C SER A 135 8.56 -19.18 16.89
N ASP A 136 7.44 -19.24 17.62
CA ASP A 136 7.01 -20.46 18.30
C ASP A 136 6.66 -21.57 17.29
N GLU A 137 6.00 -21.23 16.19
CA GLU A 137 5.72 -22.15 15.08
C GLU A 137 7.00 -22.75 14.50
N LEU A 138 7.95 -21.89 14.13
CA LEU A 138 9.24 -22.32 13.57
C LEU A 138 10.01 -23.20 14.56
N THR A 139 9.99 -22.84 15.84
CA THR A 139 10.66 -23.59 16.92
C THR A 139 9.99 -24.94 17.17
N ARG A 140 8.67 -25.01 17.09
CA ARG A 140 7.90 -26.27 17.18
C ARG A 140 8.28 -27.26 16.08
N HIS A 141 8.67 -26.77 14.91
CA HIS A 141 9.18 -27.56 13.79
C HIS A 141 10.70 -27.83 13.84
N GLY A 142 11.37 -27.53 14.96
CA GLY A 142 12.78 -27.84 15.19
C GLY A 142 13.76 -26.83 14.57
N HIS A 143 13.29 -25.67 14.12
CA HIS A 143 14.17 -24.57 13.72
C HIS A 143 14.57 -23.74 14.94
N ARG A 144 15.71 -23.06 14.86
CA ARG A 144 16.20 -22.16 15.91
C ARG A 144 15.94 -20.72 15.48
N VAL A 145 15.27 -19.94 16.32
CA VAL A 145 15.02 -18.52 16.05
C VAL A 145 15.84 -17.67 17.02
N GLU A 146 16.61 -16.73 16.49
CA GLU A 146 17.34 -15.72 17.27
C GLU A 146 16.69 -14.34 17.06
N HIS A 147 16.24 -13.73 18.16
CA HIS A 147 15.75 -12.36 18.18
C HIS A 147 16.93 -11.41 18.27
N VAL A 148 17.14 -10.60 17.23
CA VAL A 148 18.23 -9.62 17.22
C VAL A 148 17.76 -8.35 17.91
N VAL A 149 18.36 -8.04 19.06
CA VAL A 149 18.02 -6.88 19.90
C VAL A 149 18.97 -5.72 19.59
N ALA A 150 20.26 -6.03 19.46
CA ALA A 150 21.33 -5.11 19.14
C ALA A 150 22.33 -5.80 18.17
N PRO A 151 23.31 -5.08 17.60
CA PRO A 151 24.27 -5.66 16.65
C PRO A 151 24.92 -6.96 17.16
N ASP A 152 25.32 -6.95 18.44
CA ASP A 152 26.07 -8.05 19.07
C ASP A 152 25.21 -8.86 20.05
N THR A 153 23.98 -8.41 20.31
CA THR A 153 23.08 -9.05 21.28
C THR A 153 21.90 -9.71 20.59
N SER A 154 21.77 -11.02 20.81
CA SER A 154 20.63 -11.80 20.34
C SER A 154 20.11 -12.73 21.41
N GLU A 155 18.80 -12.86 21.48
CA GLU A 155 18.10 -13.77 22.41
C GLU A 155 17.57 -14.97 21.64
N VAL A 156 17.82 -16.18 22.12
CA VAL A 156 17.24 -17.39 21.53
C VAL A 156 15.78 -17.47 21.91
N HIS A 157 14.90 -17.68 20.93
CA HIS A 157 13.49 -17.91 21.18
C HIS A 157 13.31 -19.18 22.00
N GLN A 158 12.64 -19.06 23.13
CA GLN A 158 12.20 -20.20 23.92
C GLN A 158 10.79 -20.56 23.50
N LYS A 159 10.57 -21.85 23.25
CA LYS A 159 9.23 -22.37 22.97
C LYS A 159 8.28 -21.95 24.08
N MET A 160 7.15 -21.39 23.68
CA MET A 160 6.20 -20.82 24.62
C MET A 160 5.35 -21.92 25.25
N ALA A 161 5.10 -21.79 26.56
CA ALA A 161 4.11 -22.62 27.25
C ALA A 161 2.69 -22.12 26.98
N GLU A 162 2.49 -20.80 27.02
CA GLU A 162 1.19 -20.15 26.88
C GLU A 162 1.27 -18.94 25.94
N VAL A 163 0.21 -18.72 25.16
CA VAL A 163 0.09 -17.56 24.26
C VAL A 163 -0.27 -16.32 25.08
N PRO A 164 0.48 -15.20 24.96
CA PRO A 164 0.20 -13.98 25.68
C PRO A 164 -1.20 -13.44 25.43
N TYR A 165 -1.74 -12.84 26.48
CA TYR A 165 -3.10 -12.34 26.51
C TYR A 165 -3.40 -11.30 25.42
N PHE A 166 -2.44 -10.43 25.05
CA PHE A 166 -2.67 -9.41 24.01
C PHE A 166 -2.99 -10.02 22.63
N ILE A 167 -2.42 -11.19 22.32
CA ILE A 167 -2.65 -11.92 21.08
C ILE A 167 -4.05 -12.54 21.08
N LEU A 168 -4.46 -13.09 22.23
CA LEU A 168 -5.81 -13.62 22.43
C LEU A 168 -6.87 -12.50 22.35
N GLN A 169 -6.59 -11.34 22.93
CA GLN A 169 -7.47 -10.17 22.88
C GLN A 169 -7.68 -9.68 21.45
N GLU A 170 -6.62 -9.62 20.63
CA GLU A 170 -6.72 -9.19 19.24
C GLU A 170 -7.76 -10.03 18.47
N GLU A 171 -7.73 -11.37 18.61
CA GLU A 171 -8.71 -12.25 17.96
C GLU A 171 -10.14 -11.91 18.39
N THR A 172 -10.37 -11.71 19.70
CA THR A 172 -11.71 -11.35 20.21
C THR A 172 -12.16 -9.98 19.69
N GLN A 173 -11.25 -9.03 19.59
CA GLN A 173 -11.52 -7.69 19.07
C GLN A 173 -11.85 -7.73 17.57
N LEU A 174 -11.12 -8.50 16.78
CA LEU A 174 -11.36 -8.68 15.35
C LEU A 174 -12.70 -9.36 15.08
N LYS A 175 -13.05 -10.40 15.85
CA LYS A 175 -14.38 -11.03 15.79
C LYS A 175 -15.50 -10.05 16.11
N LYS A 176 -15.33 -9.22 17.15
CA LYS A 176 -16.30 -8.17 17.49
C LYS A 176 -16.45 -7.16 16.36
N MET A 177 -15.34 -6.73 15.75
CA MET A 177 -15.38 -5.81 14.61
C MET A 177 -16.10 -6.41 13.40
N GLU A 178 -15.88 -7.69 13.11
CA GLU A 178 -16.59 -8.37 12.02
C GLU A 178 -18.08 -8.55 12.33
N ALA A 179 -18.43 -8.89 13.58
CA ALA A 179 -19.82 -8.96 14.02
C ALA A 179 -20.53 -7.60 13.87
N SER A 180 -19.89 -6.50 14.27
CA SER A 180 -20.42 -5.13 14.08
C SER A 180 -20.49 -4.71 12.60
N ARG A 181 -19.63 -5.24 11.72
CA ARG A 181 -19.74 -5.05 10.26
C ARG A 181 -20.94 -5.83 9.69
N LYS A 182 -21.17 -7.06 10.17
CA LYS A 182 -22.29 -7.92 9.75
C LYS A 182 -23.65 -7.43 10.24
N SER A 183 -23.71 -6.85 11.45
CA SER A 183 -24.95 -6.26 11.99
C SER A 183 -25.33 -4.92 11.35
N GLY A 184 -24.43 -4.33 10.55
CA GLY A 184 -24.62 -2.99 9.98
C GLY A 184 -24.42 -1.84 10.96
N GLU A 185 -24.08 -2.13 12.23
CA GLU A 185 -23.82 -1.12 13.27
C GLU A 185 -22.66 -0.20 12.88
N ARG A 186 -21.65 -0.77 12.21
CA ARG A 186 -20.52 -0.01 11.68
C ARG A 186 -20.58 -0.02 10.16
N PRO A 187 -21.03 1.07 9.50
CA PRO A 187 -21.02 1.12 8.04
C PRO A 187 -19.58 0.88 7.56
N PRO A 188 -19.39 0.10 6.49
CA PRO A 188 -18.07 -0.14 5.94
C PRO A 188 -17.42 1.22 5.70
N VAL A 189 -16.24 1.42 6.29
CA VAL A 189 -15.47 2.65 6.10
C VAL A 189 -15.10 2.66 4.63
N ARG A 190 -15.92 3.33 3.81
CA ARG A 190 -15.69 3.48 2.38
C ARG A 190 -14.34 4.16 2.24
N SER A 191 -13.32 3.38 1.89
CA SER A 191 -12.05 3.99 1.55
C SER A 191 -12.33 4.87 0.33
N LYS A 192 -11.80 6.10 0.30
CA LYS A 192 -11.94 6.98 -0.87
C LYS A 192 -11.41 6.32 -2.17
N THR A 193 -10.73 5.19 -2.04
CA THR A 193 -10.03 4.43 -3.08
C THR A 193 -10.83 3.24 -3.64
N ASP A 194 -11.93 2.79 -3.02
CA ASP A 194 -12.77 1.68 -3.54
C ASP A 194 -13.63 2.03 -4.76
N ARG A 195 -13.30 3.12 -5.45
CA ARG A 195 -13.99 3.52 -6.69
C ARG A 195 -13.63 2.67 -7.92
N SER A 196 -12.67 1.75 -7.86
CA SER A 196 -12.07 1.23 -9.11
C SER A 196 -12.39 -0.20 -9.53
N THR A 197 -12.90 -1.10 -8.68
CA THR A 197 -13.22 -2.48 -9.10
C THR A 197 -14.61 -2.93 -8.70
N GLU A 198 -15.02 -2.76 -7.44
CA GLU A 198 -16.38 -3.14 -7.02
C GLU A 198 -17.44 -2.26 -7.70
N ALA A 199 -17.19 -0.96 -7.83
CA ALA A 199 -18.08 -0.05 -8.57
C ALA A 199 -18.18 -0.42 -10.05
N VAL A 200 -17.08 -0.89 -10.65
CA VAL A 200 -17.04 -1.37 -12.04
C VAL A 200 -17.82 -2.68 -12.16
N VAL A 201 -17.61 -3.65 -11.27
CA VAL A 201 -18.36 -4.92 -11.23
C VAL A 201 -19.85 -4.66 -11.03
N ARG A 202 -20.24 -3.76 -10.12
CA ARG A 202 -21.65 -3.36 -9.97
C ARG A 202 -22.19 -2.69 -11.23
N SER A 203 -21.42 -1.82 -11.88
CA SER A 203 -21.84 -1.18 -13.14
C SER A 203 -21.96 -2.16 -14.31
N LEU A 204 -21.15 -3.23 -14.32
CA LEU A 204 -21.23 -4.30 -15.32
C LEU A 204 -22.35 -5.29 -15.01
N ALA A 205 -22.67 -5.51 -13.73
CA ALA A 205 -23.73 -6.41 -13.29
C ALA A 205 -25.13 -5.78 -13.42
N THR A 206 -25.25 -4.45 -13.41
CA THR A 206 -26.53 -3.78 -13.70
C THR A 206 -26.91 -4.01 -15.15
N GLN A 207 -28.04 -4.70 -15.36
CA GLN A 207 -28.60 -4.94 -16.70
C GLN A 207 -28.81 -3.61 -17.42
N LYS A 208 -28.40 -3.56 -18.69
CA LYS A 208 -28.57 -2.36 -19.52
C LYS A 208 -30.06 -2.08 -19.68
N VAL A 209 -30.48 -0.89 -19.29
CA VAL A 209 -31.87 -0.43 -19.47
C VAL A 209 -31.98 0.15 -20.88
N SER A 210 -32.76 -0.48 -21.75
CA SER A 210 -33.07 0.10 -23.06
C SER A 210 -34.01 1.29 -22.89
N VAL A 211 -33.72 2.39 -23.58
CA VAL A 211 -34.57 3.60 -23.61
C VAL A 211 -34.98 3.82 -25.05
N ASP A 212 -36.27 3.71 -25.33
CA ASP A 212 -36.83 4.01 -26.66
C ASP A 212 -36.94 5.52 -26.84
N VAL A 213 -35.98 6.09 -27.57
CA VAL A 213 -35.88 7.53 -27.82
C VAL A 213 -37.10 8.03 -28.59
N GLY A 214 -37.60 7.23 -29.53
CA GLY A 214 -38.80 7.57 -30.30
C GLY A 214 -40.06 7.62 -29.44
N GLY A 215 -40.20 6.69 -28.48
CA GLY A 215 -41.25 6.71 -27.46
C GLY A 215 -41.20 7.97 -26.60
N GLU A 216 -40.07 8.23 -25.95
CA GLU A 216 -39.92 9.40 -25.07
C GLU A 216 -40.17 10.74 -25.78
N LEU A 217 -39.82 10.86 -27.06
CA LEU A 217 -40.12 12.06 -27.84
C LEU A 217 -41.61 12.20 -28.19
N ARG A 218 -42.32 11.08 -28.40
CA ARG A 218 -43.77 11.08 -28.66
C ARG A 218 -44.57 11.35 -27.40
N ASP A 219 -44.06 10.93 -26.24
CA ASP A 219 -44.69 11.13 -24.94
C ASP A 219 -44.51 12.58 -24.40
N ALA A 220 -43.81 13.44 -25.14
CA ALA A 220 -43.63 14.84 -24.76
C ALA A 220 -44.95 15.63 -24.86
N GLU A 221 -45.53 16.01 -23.73
CA GLU A 221 -46.78 16.76 -23.68
C GLU A 221 -46.65 18.20 -24.21
N ASN A 222 -45.46 18.80 -24.06
CA ASN A 222 -45.21 20.21 -24.37
C ASN A 222 -43.87 20.42 -25.09
N GLN A 223 -43.73 21.51 -25.85
CA GLN A 223 -42.48 21.88 -26.54
C GLN A 223 -41.30 22.04 -25.58
N THR A 224 -41.55 22.51 -24.35
CA THR A 224 -40.52 22.62 -23.31
C THR A 224 -39.99 21.25 -22.88
N ASP A 225 -40.87 20.26 -22.79
CA ASP A 225 -40.50 18.90 -22.40
C ASP A 225 -39.84 18.17 -23.56
N LEU A 226 -40.30 18.38 -24.79
CA LEU A 226 -39.63 17.91 -25.99
C LEU A 226 -38.17 18.40 -26.03
N ASN A 227 -37.94 19.70 -25.81
CA ASN A 227 -36.59 20.27 -25.77
C ASN A 227 -35.73 19.69 -24.63
N ARG A 228 -36.33 19.40 -23.46
CA ARG A 228 -35.63 18.75 -22.33
C ARG A 228 -35.25 17.31 -22.67
N ILE A 229 -36.17 16.57 -23.27
CA ILE A 229 -35.97 15.17 -23.68
C ILE A 229 -34.90 15.10 -24.76
N GLN A 230 -34.96 15.93 -25.80
CA GLN A 230 -33.92 16.03 -26.84
C GLN A 230 -32.54 16.28 -26.22
N LYS A 231 -32.40 17.30 -25.35
CA LYS A 231 -31.13 17.60 -24.65
C LYS A 231 -30.66 16.43 -23.76
N ARG A 232 -31.59 15.72 -23.11
CA ARG A 232 -31.29 14.53 -22.29
C ARG A 232 -30.75 13.39 -23.17
N MET A 233 -31.35 13.14 -24.32
CA MET A 233 -30.94 12.09 -25.26
C MET A 233 -29.58 12.38 -25.89
N VAL A 234 -29.33 13.63 -26.28
CA VAL A 234 -28.00 14.08 -26.75
C VAL A 234 -26.93 13.83 -25.69
N ARG A 235 -27.20 14.15 -24.41
CA ARG A 235 -26.26 13.87 -23.31
C ARG A 235 -25.99 12.38 -23.12
N LEU A 236 -27.02 11.54 -23.20
CA LEU A 236 -26.88 10.09 -23.09
C LEU A 236 -26.05 9.52 -24.26
N GLN A 237 -26.29 9.99 -25.49
CA GLN A 237 -25.52 9.58 -26.67
C GLN A 237 -24.04 9.99 -26.56
N VAL A 238 -23.76 11.21 -26.09
CA VAL A 238 -22.39 11.68 -25.82
C VAL A 238 -21.70 10.80 -24.77
N ALA A 239 -22.39 10.47 -23.68
CA ALA A 239 -21.86 9.62 -22.62
C ALA A 239 -21.58 8.18 -23.12
N GLN A 240 -22.48 7.63 -23.95
CA GLN A 240 -22.32 6.32 -24.58
C GLN A 240 -21.10 6.28 -25.50
N ASN A 241 -20.92 7.30 -26.35
CA ASN A 241 -19.78 7.39 -27.28
C ASN A 241 -18.43 7.52 -26.55
N LYS A 242 -18.39 8.23 -25.42
CA LYS A 242 -17.16 8.41 -24.64
C LYS A 242 -16.74 7.19 -23.82
N LYS A 243 -17.59 6.16 -23.71
CA LYS A 243 -17.37 5.00 -22.82
C LYS A 243 -17.05 5.41 -21.37
N GLU A 244 -17.61 6.53 -20.90
CA GLU A 244 -17.41 7.00 -19.52
C GLU A 244 -18.04 5.98 -18.56
N GLY A 245 -17.21 5.35 -17.72
CA GLY A 245 -17.63 4.31 -16.77
C GLY A 245 -18.68 4.85 -15.80
N GLY A 246 -19.92 4.37 -15.93
CA GLY A 246 -21.04 4.69 -15.03
C GLY A 246 -22.32 5.17 -15.71
N LEU A 247 -22.24 5.79 -16.90
CA LEU A 247 -23.41 6.29 -17.64
C LEU A 247 -23.78 5.42 -18.86
N ALA A 248 -22.93 4.46 -19.24
CA ALA A 248 -23.18 3.51 -20.33
C ALA A 248 -24.18 2.38 -19.98
N SER A 249 -24.92 2.51 -18.87
CA SER A 249 -25.93 1.54 -18.45
C SER A 249 -27.25 1.67 -19.19
N LYS A 250 -27.41 2.69 -20.05
CA LYS A 250 -28.60 2.88 -20.87
C LYS A 250 -28.29 2.67 -22.34
N GLU A 251 -29.05 1.81 -22.99
CA GLU A 251 -28.95 1.54 -24.42
C GLU A 251 -30.07 2.31 -25.13
N LEU A 252 -29.71 3.27 -25.98
CA LEU A 252 -30.69 4.09 -26.69
C LEU A 252 -31.17 3.33 -27.95
N THR A 253 -32.46 3.05 -28.03
CA THR A 253 -33.11 2.46 -29.21
C THR A 253 -33.90 3.52 -29.98
N SER A 254 -34.05 3.35 -31.30
CA SER A 254 -34.82 4.25 -32.18
C SER A 254 -34.32 5.71 -32.21
N LEU A 255 -33.00 5.91 -32.25
CA LEU A 255 -32.38 7.24 -32.29
C LEU A 255 -32.69 8.01 -33.60
N PRO A 256 -33.37 9.17 -33.53
CA PRO A 256 -33.52 10.06 -34.67
C PRO A 256 -32.18 10.66 -35.12
N SER A 257 -32.01 10.86 -36.43
CA SER A 257 -30.76 11.35 -37.03
C SER A 257 -30.30 12.71 -36.50
N TYR A 258 -31.22 13.62 -36.15
CA TYR A 258 -30.88 14.94 -35.63
C TYR A 258 -30.23 14.88 -34.23
N ILE A 259 -30.64 13.95 -33.36
CA ILE A 259 -30.02 13.73 -32.04
C ILE A 259 -28.59 13.21 -32.20
N VAL A 260 -28.37 12.33 -33.19
CA VAL A 260 -27.05 11.81 -33.52
C VAL A 260 -26.13 12.93 -34.02
N ALA A 261 -26.62 13.78 -34.92
CA ALA A 261 -25.86 14.92 -35.44
C ALA A 261 -25.47 15.91 -34.32
N GLU A 262 -26.42 16.28 -33.45
CA GLU A 262 -26.14 17.19 -32.33
C GLU A 262 -25.16 16.58 -31.32
N ALA A 263 -25.26 15.27 -31.06
CA ALA A 263 -24.31 14.57 -30.19
C ALA A 263 -22.89 14.54 -30.78
N GLN A 264 -22.74 14.38 -32.09
CA GLN A 264 -21.46 14.44 -32.78
C GLN A 264 -20.85 15.84 -32.72
N GLU A 265 -21.64 16.89 -32.94
CA GLU A 265 -21.19 18.27 -32.80
C GLU A 265 -20.70 18.57 -31.37
N LYS A 266 -21.44 18.11 -30.36
CA LYS A 266 -21.03 18.22 -28.96
C LYS A 266 -19.71 17.49 -28.67
N LEU A 267 -19.51 16.31 -29.23
CA LEU A 267 -18.25 15.56 -29.09
C LEU A 267 -17.09 16.30 -29.74
N ALA A 268 -17.25 16.76 -30.98
CA ALA A 268 -16.23 17.56 -31.67
C ALA A 268 -15.87 18.82 -30.87
N SER A 269 -16.87 19.53 -30.33
CA SER A 269 -16.63 20.72 -29.50
C SER A 269 -15.85 20.40 -28.21
N HIS A 270 -16.08 19.22 -27.63
CA HIS A 270 -15.39 18.76 -26.43
C HIS A 270 -13.95 18.34 -26.72
N GLU A 271 -13.70 17.70 -27.86
CA GLU A 271 -12.35 17.33 -28.33
C GLU A 271 -11.51 18.57 -28.63
N VAL A 272 -12.07 19.58 -29.30
CA VAL A 272 -11.41 20.87 -29.53
C VAL A 272 -11.05 21.55 -28.21
N LYS A 273 -11.98 21.59 -27.25
CA LYS A 273 -11.72 22.16 -25.90
C LYS A 273 -10.66 21.38 -25.13
N LYS A 274 -10.66 20.05 -25.22
CA LYS A 274 -9.67 19.19 -24.58
C LYS A 274 -8.28 19.41 -25.19
N ALA A 275 -8.18 19.47 -26.51
CA ALA A 275 -6.94 19.77 -27.21
C ALA A 275 -6.40 21.16 -26.86
N ALA A 276 -7.27 22.18 -26.80
CA ALA A 276 -6.90 23.53 -26.36
C ALA A 276 -6.42 23.56 -24.89
N TYR A 277 -7.06 22.81 -24.00
CA TYR A 277 -6.63 22.68 -22.60
C TYR A 277 -5.27 21.98 -22.48
N GLU A 278 -5.05 20.88 -23.22
CA GLU A 278 -3.77 20.18 -23.24
C GLU A 278 -2.64 21.03 -23.85
N ALA A 279 -2.93 21.80 -24.91
CA ALA A 279 -1.99 22.75 -25.49
C ALA A 279 -1.60 23.85 -24.49
N ARG A 280 -2.59 24.42 -23.78
CA ARG A 280 -2.35 25.41 -22.72
C ARG A 280 -1.53 24.82 -21.56
N LYS A 281 -1.81 23.57 -21.17
CA LYS A 281 -1.05 22.89 -20.11
C LYS A 281 0.41 22.68 -20.51
N LYS A 282 0.67 22.23 -21.74
CA LYS A 282 2.04 22.06 -22.26
C LYS A 282 2.79 23.39 -22.36
N ALA A 283 2.12 24.48 -22.75
CA ALA A 283 2.73 25.81 -22.79
C ALA A 283 3.17 26.31 -21.40
N VAL A 284 2.45 25.96 -20.33
CA VAL A 284 2.80 26.34 -18.95
C VAL A 284 3.95 25.47 -18.39
N GLU A 285 4.13 24.25 -18.87
CA GLU A 285 5.15 23.32 -18.35
C GLU A 285 6.55 23.56 -18.95
N ILE A 286 6.66 24.30 -20.05
CA ILE A 286 7.93 24.59 -20.75
C ILE A 286 8.66 25.82 -20.17
N ASP A 287 8.05 26.59 -19.25
CA ASP A 287 8.72 27.71 -18.58
C ASP A 287 8.81 27.55 -17.04
N PRO A 288 9.52 26.53 -16.53
CA PRO A 288 9.74 26.39 -15.09
C PRO A 288 10.86 27.29 -14.53
N MET A 289 11.49 28.16 -15.33
CA MET A 289 12.65 28.96 -14.89
C MET A 289 12.42 30.47 -14.74
N SER A 290 11.26 31.02 -15.13
CA SER A 290 10.91 32.42 -14.82
C SER A 290 10.21 32.58 -13.46
N LYS A 291 10.82 32.09 -12.37
CA LYS A 291 10.53 32.56 -11.00
C LYS A 291 11.59 33.59 -10.59
N SER A 292 11.70 34.67 -11.35
CA SER A 292 12.27 35.92 -10.83
C SER A 292 11.19 36.60 -9.98
N SER A 293 11.41 36.54 -8.68
CA SER A 293 11.23 37.64 -7.74
C SER A 293 10.64 38.93 -8.34
N ALA A 294 9.31 39.04 -8.34
CA ALA A 294 8.61 40.30 -8.50
C ALA A 294 7.71 40.51 -7.27
N SER A 295 8.27 41.25 -6.32
CA SER A 295 7.55 41.99 -5.29
C SER A 295 6.46 42.83 -5.97
N SER A 296 5.19 42.50 -5.73
CA SER A 296 4.05 43.29 -6.18
C SER A 296 3.46 44.01 -4.98
N ALA A 297 3.93 45.24 -4.78
CA ALA A 297 3.14 46.29 -4.16
C ALA A 297 1.82 46.45 -4.92
N GLN A 298 0.71 46.60 -4.19
CA GLN A 298 -0.57 46.94 -4.79
C GLN A 298 -0.58 48.40 -5.25
N PRO A 299 -1.21 48.68 -6.40
CA PRO A 299 -1.93 49.92 -6.56
C PRO A 299 -3.42 49.67 -6.83
N ASP A 300 -4.21 50.51 -6.17
CA ASP A 300 -5.64 50.79 -6.41
C ASP A 300 -6.00 50.95 -7.90
N PRO A 301 -7.25 50.64 -8.26
CA PRO A 301 -7.87 51.27 -9.43
C PRO A 301 -9.16 52.00 -9.06
N SER A 302 -9.09 53.33 -9.17
CA SER A 302 -10.23 54.23 -9.38
C SER A 302 -10.20 54.73 -10.83
N HIS A 303 -11.38 54.78 -11.49
CA HIS A 303 -11.68 55.46 -12.77
C HIS A 303 -10.98 54.92 -14.04
N ALA A 304 -11.52 54.99 -15.27
CA ALA A 304 -12.85 55.18 -15.85
C ALA A 304 -12.71 54.93 -17.38
N LEU A 305 -13.78 54.44 -18.00
CA LEU A 305 -14.31 54.73 -19.35
C LEU A 305 -13.49 54.50 -20.65
N LEU A 306 -14.17 53.73 -21.54
CA LEU A 306 -14.39 53.90 -23.00
C LEU A 306 -13.18 53.86 -23.96
N VAL A 307 -13.25 52.96 -24.95
CA VAL A 307 -13.64 53.27 -26.36
C VAL A 307 -13.57 51.98 -27.20
N ALA A 308 -14.56 51.80 -28.06
CA ALA A 308 -14.76 50.71 -29.02
C ALA A 308 -13.76 50.73 -30.20
N SER A 309 -13.63 49.63 -30.94
CA SER A 309 -13.95 49.57 -32.39
C SER A 309 -13.56 48.22 -33.03
N ASP A 310 -14.36 47.89 -34.04
CA ASP A 310 -14.52 46.65 -34.80
C ASP A 310 -13.40 46.27 -35.79
N SER A 311 -13.63 45.10 -36.40
CA SER A 311 -13.25 44.68 -37.78
C SER A 311 -11.91 43.96 -37.94
N ALA A 312 -11.71 42.99 -38.83
CA ALA A 312 -12.56 42.10 -39.62
C ALA A 312 -11.61 41.11 -40.34
N ALA A 313 -12.15 39.94 -40.70
CA ALA A 313 -11.87 39.16 -41.91
C ALA A 313 -10.53 38.40 -42.15
N SER A 314 -10.74 37.15 -42.61
CA SER A 314 -9.98 36.42 -43.66
C SER A 314 -8.57 35.94 -43.33
N SER A 315 -8.06 34.78 -43.77
CA SER A 315 -8.43 33.87 -44.86
C SER A 315 -7.59 32.58 -44.83
N SER A 316 -8.18 31.51 -45.39
CA SER A 316 -7.61 30.51 -46.33
C SER A 316 -6.41 29.59 -46.00
N SER A 317 -6.71 28.28 -46.08
CA SER A 317 -6.05 27.19 -46.85
C SER A 317 -4.58 26.82 -46.52
N HIS A 318 -4.08 25.56 -46.59
CA HIS A 318 -4.34 24.43 -47.48
C HIS A 318 -4.07 23.06 -46.80
N HIS A 319 -4.66 22.03 -47.39
CA HIS A 319 -4.37 20.59 -47.27
C HIS A 319 -2.88 20.23 -47.40
N VAL A 320 -2.45 19.13 -46.77
CA VAL A 320 -2.06 17.85 -47.40
C VAL A 320 -1.76 16.82 -46.28
N ALA A 321 -2.32 15.62 -46.43
CA ALA A 321 -2.04 14.43 -45.64
C ALA A 321 -1.32 13.38 -46.53
N PRO A 322 -1.18 12.11 -46.13
CA PRO A 322 -0.05 11.54 -45.40
C PRO A 322 0.71 10.50 -46.24
N THR A 323 1.80 9.92 -45.71
CA THR A 323 2.37 8.69 -46.30
C THR A 323 2.71 7.68 -45.22
N LEU A 324 1.91 6.61 -45.20
CA LEU A 324 2.13 5.36 -44.50
C LEU A 324 3.18 4.55 -45.25
N ALA A 325 4.20 4.04 -44.54
CA ALA A 325 5.02 2.94 -45.00
C ALA A 325 4.93 1.80 -43.97
N SER A 326 4.38 0.70 -44.45
CA SER A 326 4.22 -0.60 -43.83
C SER A 326 5.42 -1.48 -44.22
N ALA A 327 6.04 -2.15 -43.25
CA ALA A 327 6.85 -3.36 -43.45
C ALA A 327 6.90 -4.10 -42.09
N ARG A 328 6.18 -5.19 -41.86
CA ARG A 328 6.39 -6.60 -42.27
C ARG A 328 7.63 -7.28 -41.69
N GLU A 329 7.35 -8.44 -41.09
CA GLU A 329 8.18 -9.65 -40.94
C GLU A 329 9.36 -9.53 -39.97
N GLY A 330 9.58 -10.43 -39.01
CA GLY A 330 9.26 -11.85 -38.94
C GLY A 330 10.56 -12.56 -38.62
N ILE A 331 10.75 -13.04 -37.37
CA ILE A 331 11.92 -13.86 -37.03
C ILE A 331 11.45 -15.05 -36.19
N ALA A 332 11.67 -16.22 -36.77
CA ALA A 332 11.50 -17.52 -36.18
C ALA A 332 12.67 -17.87 -35.23
N ALA A 333 12.29 -18.65 -34.21
CA ALA A 333 13.04 -19.66 -33.47
C ALA A 333 14.57 -19.77 -33.64
N VAL A 334 15.30 -19.74 -32.51
CA VAL A 334 16.41 -20.68 -32.23
C VAL A 334 16.44 -21.04 -30.75
N SER A 335 16.68 -22.34 -30.53
CA SER A 335 16.74 -23.16 -29.33
C SER A 335 17.97 -22.95 -28.42
N GLU A 336 17.76 -23.32 -27.15
CA GLU A 336 18.67 -23.95 -26.18
C GLU A 336 20.17 -23.64 -26.18
N ALA A 337 20.64 -23.07 -25.07
CA ALA A 337 21.92 -23.46 -24.47
C ALA A 337 21.89 -23.31 -22.95
N THR A 338 22.30 -24.39 -22.28
CA THR A 338 22.51 -24.59 -20.86
C THR A 338 23.57 -23.63 -20.30
N SER A 339 23.21 -22.85 -19.28
CA SER A 339 24.14 -21.95 -18.56
C SER A 339 24.31 -22.39 -17.11
N THR A 340 25.24 -23.30 -16.90
CA THR A 340 25.77 -23.67 -15.58
C THR A 340 26.98 -22.77 -15.28
N ARG A 341 26.75 -21.56 -14.74
CA ARG A 341 27.85 -20.73 -14.22
C ARG A 341 27.35 -19.65 -13.27
N SER A 342 28.10 -19.47 -12.18
CA SER A 342 28.17 -18.26 -11.33
C SER A 342 27.30 -18.22 -10.07
N SER A 343 27.77 -18.83 -8.98
CA SER A 343 27.36 -18.47 -7.60
C SER A 343 28.50 -17.93 -6.72
N THR A 344 29.74 -17.86 -7.22
CA THR A 344 30.92 -17.45 -6.43
C THR A 344 31.20 -15.94 -6.42
N TRP A 345 30.44 -15.13 -7.16
CA TRP A 345 30.72 -13.68 -7.30
C TRP A 345 29.95 -12.77 -6.33
N ARG A 346 29.10 -13.31 -5.45
CA ARG A 346 28.25 -12.47 -4.56
C ARG A 346 28.86 -12.18 -3.19
N THR A 347 29.74 -13.03 -2.66
CA THR A 347 30.39 -12.81 -1.35
C THR A 347 31.51 -11.76 -1.40
N ALA A 348 32.18 -11.57 -2.55
CA ALA A 348 33.31 -10.63 -2.66
C ALA A 348 32.90 -9.14 -2.72
N ARG A 349 31.63 -8.81 -2.98
CA ARG A 349 31.19 -7.41 -3.16
C ARG A 349 30.76 -6.71 -1.86
N LEU A 350 30.39 -7.48 -0.83
CA LEU A 350 30.01 -6.94 0.48
C LEU A 350 31.25 -6.45 1.27
N ALA A 351 32.40 -7.10 1.11
CA ALA A 351 33.65 -6.66 1.74
C ALA A 351 34.18 -5.32 1.20
N ARG A 352 33.74 -4.89 0.00
CA ARG A 352 34.24 -3.65 -0.64
C ARG A 352 33.42 -2.40 -0.34
N ALA A 353 32.23 -2.55 0.23
CA ALA A 353 31.33 -1.42 0.53
C ALA A 353 31.54 -0.83 1.94
N LEU A 354 32.31 -1.50 2.81
CA LEU A 354 32.54 -1.07 4.20
C LEU A 354 33.88 -0.34 4.42
N ASN A 355 34.69 -0.12 3.38
CA ASN A 355 36.03 0.47 3.49
C ASN A 355 36.11 1.97 3.12
N CYS A 356 35.03 2.73 3.36
CA CYS A 356 35.03 4.19 3.19
C CYS A 356 34.49 4.87 4.46
N SER A 357 35.26 4.80 5.54
CA SER A 357 35.20 5.69 6.70
C SER A 357 36.49 5.46 7.49
N ASP A 358 37.59 5.95 6.93
CA ASP A 358 38.88 6.05 7.60
C ASP A 358 39.08 7.52 7.99
N GLY A 359 39.44 7.77 9.25
CA GLY A 359 39.63 9.10 9.80
C GLY A 359 39.19 9.22 11.25
N GLY A 360 40.11 8.94 12.17
CA GLY A 360 39.99 9.35 13.57
C GLY A 360 40.69 8.43 14.56
N GLU A 361 42.02 8.31 14.47
CA GLU A 361 42.87 7.93 15.59
C GLU A 361 42.72 8.98 16.70
N GLU A 362 42.24 8.58 17.88
CA GLU A 362 42.70 9.19 19.13
C GLU A 362 43.00 8.09 20.16
N ASP A 363 44.12 8.35 20.81
CA ASP A 363 45.01 7.49 21.54
C ASP A 363 44.72 7.55 23.06
N ALA A 364 45.20 6.53 23.75
CA ALA A 364 45.56 6.47 25.16
C ALA A 364 44.57 6.90 26.26
N GLY A 365 44.19 5.92 27.09
CA GLY A 365 43.61 6.17 28.40
C GLY A 365 43.52 4.89 29.24
N GLN A 366 44.68 4.39 29.70
CA GLN A 366 44.76 3.39 30.77
C GLN A 366 44.23 3.98 32.07
N SER A 367 43.28 3.31 32.73
CA SER A 367 43.11 3.45 34.18
C SER A 367 42.61 2.16 34.81
N GLU A 368 43.36 1.78 35.82
CA GLU A 368 43.35 0.58 36.63
C GLU A 368 42.02 0.26 37.34
N LEU A 369 41.85 -1.04 37.61
CA LEU A 369 40.92 -1.61 38.59
C LEU A 369 41.22 -1.08 40.00
N PRO A 370 40.25 -1.17 40.93
CA PRO A 370 40.38 -2.31 41.85
C PRO A 370 39.07 -3.01 42.21
N GLU A 371 39.25 -4.29 42.50
CA GLU A 371 38.41 -5.17 43.28
C GLU A 371 38.05 -4.56 44.64
N ASN A 372 36.79 -4.66 45.10
CA ASN A 372 36.49 -5.16 46.45
C ASN A 372 34.98 -5.27 46.77
N LEU A 373 34.65 -6.49 47.20
CA LEU A 373 33.90 -6.85 48.41
C LEU A 373 32.39 -6.58 48.58
N THR A 374 31.78 -7.70 49.00
CA THR A 374 30.74 -7.88 50.02
C THR A 374 29.27 -7.64 49.69
N ALA A 375 28.55 -8.77 49.65
CA ALA A 375 27.15 -8.91 49.98
C ALA A 375 26.84 -8.43 51.41
N PRO A 376 25.57 -8.08 51.68
CA PRO A 376 24.91 -8.77 52.78
C PRO A 376 23.49 -9.27 52.47
N GLU A 377 23.16 -10.29 53.24
CA GLU A 377 21.88 -10.97 53.48
C GLU A 377 20.69 -10.06 53.82
N ALA A 378 19.53 -10.52 53.34
CA ALA A 378 18.24 -10.66 54.03
C ALA A 378 17.69 -9.55 54.97
N ALA A 379 16.55 -8.97 54.56
CA ALA A 379 15.39 -8.66 55.43
C ALA A 379 14.18 -8.31 54.52
N SER A 380 13.19 -9.19 54.43
CA SER A 380 11.89 -9.12 55.12
C SER A 380 10.88 -8.09 54.57
N SER A 381 9.78 -8.64 54.04
CA SER A 381 8.38 -8.21 54.26
C SER A 381 7.99 -6.74 54.06
N ALA A 382 7.22 -6.47 53.00
CA ALA A 382 6.02 -5.60 53.09
C ALA A 382 5.11 -5.85 51.88
N VAL A 383 4.05 -6.63 52.12
CA VAL A 383 2.86 -6.68 51.27
C VAL A 383 2.22 -5.29 51.31
N SER A 384 2.10 -4.62 50.16
CA SER A 384 1.29 -3.41 50.02
C SER A 384 0.30 -3.62 48.87
N GLU A 385 -0.97 -3.73 49.25
CA GLU A 385 -2.13 -3.78 48.36
C GLU A 385 -2.27 -2.47 47.57
N PRO A 386 -2.50 -2.50 46.25
CA PRO A 386 -2.96 -1.33 45.54
C PRO A 386 -4.48 -1.18 45.67
N SER A 387 -4.89 -0.16 46.42
CA SER A 387 -6.26 0.32 46.57
C SER A 387 -6.94 0.53 45.21
N SER A 388 -8.04 -0.20 44.99
CA SER A 388 -8.95 -0.03 43.86
C SER A 388 -9.69 1.31 43.95
N ARG A 389 -9.22 2.33 43.22
CA ARG A 389 -9.99 3.55 42.94
C ARG A 389 -11.02 3.26 41.84
N ARG A 390 -12.20 2.79 42.26
CA ARG A 390 -13.42 2.80 41.43
C ARG A 390 -13.81 4.24 41.12
N SER A 391 -13.58 4.65 39.88
CA SER A 391 -14.13 5.89 39.32
C SER A 391 -15.60 5.65 38.97
N ARG A 392 -16.49 6.15 39.83
CA ARG A 392 -17.95 6.10 39.70
C ARG A 392 -18.39 7.13 38.65
N TRP A 393 -18.63 6.69 37.42
CA TRP A 393 -19.33 7.49 36.42
C TRP A 393 -20.83 7.49 36.76
N SER A 394 -21.30 8.54 37.42
CA SER A 394 -22.72 8.81 37.60
C SER A 394 -23.31 9.29 36.27
N GLY A 395 -24.27 8.50 35.75
CA GLY A 395 -25.05 8.84 34.57
C GLY A 395 -25.93 10.08 34.78
N VAL A 396 -25.85 11.01 33.83
CA VAL A 396 -26.79 12.10 33.68
C VAL A 396 -28.04 11.55 33.00
N LYS A 397 -29.11 11.37 33.76
CA LYS A 397 -30.47 11.15 33.23
C LYS A 397 -30.93 12.44 32.54
N ARG A 398 -31.23 12.38 31.24
CA ARG A 398 -32.09 13.38 30.58
C ARG A 398 -33.51 13.16 31.08
N THR A 399 -34.08 14.17 31.69
CA THR A 399 -35.50 14.27 31.99
C THR A 399 -36.23 14.76 30.75
N ASP A 400 -37.24 14.00 30.34
CA ASP A 400 -38.24 14.39 29.35
C ASP A 400 -39.00 15.64 29.84
N GLY A 401 -39.13 16.63 28.96
CA GLY A 401 -39.99 17.80 29.17
C GLY A 401 -41.40 17.53 28.62
N PRO A 402 -42.46 18.04 29.27
CA PRO A 402 -43.83 17.74 28.88
C PRO A 402 -44.28 18.57 27.68
N ALA A 403 -45.22 17.98 26.94
CA ALA A 403 -46.01 18.63 25.92
C ALA A 403 -46.83 19.80 26.48
N GLY A 404 -46.88 20.89 25.71
CA GLY A 404 -47.84 21.97 25.78
C GLY A 404 -48.34 22.26 24.38
#